data_AF-A0ABD0MPQ0-F1
#
_entry.id   AF-A0ABD0MPQ0-F1
#
_cell.length_a   1.000
_cell.length_b   1.000
_cell.length_c   1.000
_cell.angle_alpha   90.00
_cell.angle_beta   90.00
_cell.angle_gamma   90.00
#
_symmetry.space_group_name_H-M   'P 1'
#
loop_
_entity.id
_entity.type
_entity.pdbx_description
1 polymer ?
#
loop_
_entity_poly.entity_id
_entity_poly.type
_entity_poly.pdbx_seq_one_letter_code
_entity_poly.pdbx_strand_id
1 'polypeptide(L)' 'MNTFCCRLSGCMVTEEGCAALASALSSNPSHLRELDLSYNHPGESGVKLLSETLKHLDKL' A
#
# COMPACT_ATOMS: atom_id res chain seq x y z
N MET A 1 11.05 -7.09 17.69
CA MET A 1 9.88 -6.41 17.12
C MET A 1 10.08 -6.41 15.62
N ASN A 2 9.36 -7.29 14.91
CA ASN A 2 9.63 -7.57 13.50
C ASN A 2 8.81 -6.58 12.68
N THR A 3 9.41 -5.44 12.35
CA THR A 3 8.79 -4.45 11.47
C THR A 3 8.77 -5.02 10.05
N PHE A 4 7.59 -5.13 9.43
CA PHE A 4 7.47 -5.59 8.05
C PHE A 4 7.61 -4.38 7.11
N CYS A 5 8.64 -4.39 6.26
CA CYS A 5 8.77 -3.49 5.11
C CYS A 5 8.36 -4.25 3.86
N CYS A 6 7.35 -3.74 3.13
CA CYS A 6 6.91 -4.33 1.87
C CYS A 6 7.53 -3.56 0.71
N ARG A 7 8.35 -4.25 -0.10
CA ARG A 7 8.95 -3.69 -1.32
C ARG A 7 8.34 -4.36 -2.53
N LEU A 8 7.58 -3.58 -3.30
CA LEU A 8 6.95 -3.99 -4.55
C LEU A 8 7.48 -3.15 -5.72
N SER A 9 8.70 -2.60 -5.59
CA SER A 9 9.26 -1.73 -6.62
C SER A 9 9.44 -2.48 -7.94
N GLY A 10 8.96 -1.94 -9.06
CA GLY A 10 9.10 -2.58 -10.36
C GLY A 10 8.24 -3.82 -10.56
N CYS A 11 7.24 -4.07 -9.70
CA CYS A 11 6.31 -5.20 -9.83
C CYS A 11 5.16 -4.94 -10.83
N MET A 12 5.22 -3.85 -11.61
CA MET A 12 4.15 -3.41 -12.52
C MET A 12 2.80 -3.27 -11.81
N VAL A 13 2.79 -2.75 -10.59
CA VAL A 13 1.55 -2.48 -9.85
C VAL A 13 0.73 -1.43 -10.61
N THR A 14 -0.47 -1.82 -11.01
CA THR A 14 -1.49 -0.96 -11.64
C THR A 14 -2.49 -0.45 -10.60
N GLU A 15 -3.46 0.36 -11.03
CA GLU A 15 -4.56 0.85 -10.18
C GLU A 15 -5.32 -0.28 -9.48
N GLU A 16 -5.59 -1.39 -10.18
CA GLU A 16 -6.25 -2.57 -9.61
C GLU A 16 -5.38 -3.24 -8.54
N GLY A 17 -4.07 -3.31 -8.78
CA GLY A 17 -3.10 -3.80 -7.80
C GLY A 17 -3.09 -2.96 -6.53
N CYS A 18 -3.19 -1.63 -6.66
CA CYS A 18 -3.31 -0.72 -5.52
C CYS A 18 -4.61 -0.93 -4.74
N ALA A 19 -5.73 -1.16 -5.42
CA ALA A 19 -7.00 -1.47 -4.76
C ALA A 19 -6.93 -2.79 -3.97
N ALA A 20 -6.31 -3.82 -4.54
CA ALA A 20 -6.09 -5.10 -3.85
C ALA A 20 -5.18 -4.94 -2.63
N LEU A 21 -4.08 -4.19 -2.76
CA LEU A 21 -3.17 -3.83 -1.67
C LEU A 21 -3.91 -3.12 -0.54
N ALA A 22 -4.68 -2.08 -0.86
CA ALA A 22 -5.46 -1.34 0.12
C ALA A 22 -6.47 -2.21 0.88
N SER A 23 -7.15 -3.12 0.17
CA SER A 23 -8.07 -4.08 0.80
C SER A 23 -7.32 -5.03 1.74
N ALA A 24 -6.16 -5.54 1.34
CA ALA A 24 -5.33 -6.41 2.17
C ALA A 24 -4.83 -5.69 3.43
N LEU A 25 -4.39 -4.44 3.28
CA LEU A 25 -3.94 -3.57 4.37
C LEU A 25 -5.06 -3.20 5.34
N SER A 26 -6.27 -3.00 4.83
CA SER A 26 -7.45 -2.71 5.66
C SER A 26 -7.95 -3.95 6.41
N SER A 27 -7.91 -5.12 5.77
CA SER A 27 -8.34 -6.39 6.36
C SER A 27 -7.36 -6.92 7.39
N ASN A 28 -6.08 -6.62 7.23
CA ASN A 28 -5.05 -6.98 8.19
C ASN A 28 -4.17 -5.74 8.38
N PRO A 29 -4.48 -4.87 9.37
CA PRO A 29 -3.69 -3.71 9.72
C PRO A 29 -2.35 -4.18 10.25
N SER A 30 -1.49 -4.61 9.33
CA SER A 30 -0.14 -5.04 9.65
C SER A 30 0.63 -3.84 10.19
N HIS A 31 1.62 -4.07 11.04
CA HIS A 31 2.57 -3.04 11.50
C HIS A 31 3.51 -2.57 10.37
N LEU A 32 2.97 -2.46 9.16
CA LEU A 32 3.66 -2.01 7.96
C LEU A 32 4.08 -0.57 8.19
N ARG A 33 5.38 -0.38 8.31
CA ARG A 33 5.97 0.95 8.52
C ARG A 33 6.39 1.61 7.22
N GLU A 34 6.60 0.79 6.19
CA GLU A 34 7.11 1.23 4.89
C GLU A 34 6.55 0.36 3.77
N LEU A 35 6.02 1.02 2.75
CA LEU A 35 5.56 0.44 1.50
C LEU A 35 6.28 1.14 0.34
N ASP A 36 7.17 0.42 -0.33
CA ASP A 36 7.88 0.94 -1.49
C ASP A 36 7.19 0.46 -2.78
N LEU A 37 6.67 1.43 -3.52
CA LEU A 37 6.04 1.25 -4.84
C LEU A 37 6.82 1.96 -5.94
N SER A 38 8.10 2.28 -5.73
CA SER A 38 8.96 2.92 -6.72
C SER A 38 8.98 2.13 -8.04
N TYR A 39 9.13 2.80 -9.18
CA TYR A 39 9.13 2.14 -10.50
C TYR A 39 7.85 1.35 -10.83
N ASN A 40 6.71 1.72 -10.25
CA ASN A 40 5.38 1.24 -10.66
C ASN A 40 4.55 2.37 -11.29
N HIS A 41 3.39 1.99 -11.83
CA HIS A 41 2.41 2.92 -12.39
C HIS A 41 1.06 2.76 -11.68
N PRO A 42 1.00 3.10 -10.38
CA PRO A 42 -0.22 2.94 -9.57
C PRO A 42 -1.38 3.84 -10.01
N GLY A 43 -1.16 4.77 -10.95
CA GLY A 43 -2.16 5.75 -11.37
C GLY A 43 -2.52 6.77 -10.28
N GLU A 44 -3.27 7.81 -10.63
CA GLU A 44 -3.72 8.82 -9.67
C GLU A 44 -4.74 8.23 -8.69
N SER A 45 -5.63 7.37 -9.20
CA SER A 45 -6.67 6.71 -8.42
C SER A 45 -6.08 5.74 -7.39
N GLY A 46 -5.10 4.92 -7.78
CA GLY A 46 -4.45 3.95 -6.90
C GLY A 46 -3.61 4.62 -5.82
N VAL A 47 -2.91 5.72 -6.13
CA VAL A 47 -2.18 6.52 -5.13
C VAL A 47 -3.13 7.15 -4.11
N LYS A 48 -4.26 7.71 -4.57
CA LYS A 48 -5.26 8.30 -3.67
C LYS A 48 -5.83 7.25 -2.73
N LEU A 49 -6.20 6.09 -3.27
CA LEU A 49 -6.79 4.99 -2.51
C LEU A 49 -5.80 4.46 -1.46
N LEU A 50 -4.54 4.22 -1.83
CA LEU A 50 -3.49 3.83 -0.89
C LEU A 50 -3.22 4.89 0.18
N SER A 51 -3.22 6.19 -0.17
CA SER A 51 -3.02 7.28 0.78
C SER A 51 -4.13 7.33 1.82
N GLU A 52 -5.38 7.15 1.40
CA GLU A 52 -6.54 7.08 2.31
C GLU A 52 -6.44 5.87 3.25
N THR A 53 -6.08 4.70 2.72
CA THR A 53 -5.88 3.49 3.53
C THR A 53 -4.75 3.67 4.56
N LEU A 54 -3.59 4.20 4.16
CA LEU A 54 -2.47 4.43 5.07
C LEU A 54 -2.80 5.44 6.17
N LYS A 55 -3.53 6.52 5.85
CA LYS A 55 -4.02 7.48 6.85
C LYS A 55 -5.00 6.87 7.84
N HIS A 56 -5.79 5.87 7.41
CA HIS A 56 -6.71 5.17 8.29
C HIS A 56 -5.97 4.22 9.24
N LEU A 57 -4.86 3.63 8.78
CA LEU A 57 -4.03 2.72 9.58
C LEU A 57 -3.19 3.42 10.63
N ASP A 58 -2.71 4.65 10.38
CA ASP A 58 -1.95 5.46 11.35
C ASP A 58 -2.80 5.89 12.57
N LYS A 59 -4.13 5.83 12.46
CA LYS A 59 -5.08 6.21 13.52
C LYS A 59 -5.51 5.05 14.44
N LEU A 60 -5.05 3.83 14.18
CA LEU A 60 -5.31 2.63 14.99
C LEU A 60 -4.13 2.34 15.91
#